data_AF-A0A7V9WRK5-F1
#
_entry.id   AF-A0A7V9WRK5-F1
#
_cell.length_a   1.000
_cell.length_b   1.000
_cell.length_c   1.000
_cell.angle_alpha   90.00
_cell.angle_beta   90.00
_cell.angle_gamma   90.00
#
_symmetry.space_group_name_H-M   'P 1'
#
loop_
_entity.id
_entity.type
_entity.pdbx_description
1 polymer ?
#
loop_
_entity_poly.entity_id
_entity_poly.type
_entity_poly.pdbx_seq_one_letter_code
_entity_poly.pdbx_strand_id
1 'polypeptide(L)'
;MEYNYNFKLNAVNMYRSGQWIETPVGIGQKNFRKRIVRWSKTAEIHGFDFLKHSKSSKNRTVEERYELVARVFSGESQSSVAINAGIDTGLLSKWVQIYKIKGYEGLNLKRGRR
;
A
#
# COMPACT_ATOMS: atom_id res chain seq x y z
N MET A 1 -3.74 -14.28 -7.52
CA MET A 1 -2.87 -13.90 -8.64
C MET A 1 -1.80 -12.96 -8.12
N GLU A 2 -0.55 -13.42 -8.05
CA GLU A 2 0.58 -12.56 -7.71
C GLU A 2 1.04 -11.82 -8.97
N TYR A 3 1.02 -10.49 -8.93
CA TYR A 3 1.58 -9.69 -10.02
C TYR A 3 3.10 -9.63 -9.85
N ASN A 4 3.83 -10.23 -10.77
CA ASN A 4 5.29 -10.12 -10.79
C ASN A 4 5.72 -8.67 -11.07
N TYR A 5 6.98 -8.34 -10.73
CA TYR A 5 7.51 -7.00 -10.91
C TYR A 5 7.40 -6.52 -12.36
N ASN A 6 7.77 -7.37 -13.32
CA ASN A 6 7.75 -7.05 -14.75
C ASN A 6 6.34 -6.71 -15.26
N PHE A 7 5.32 -7.41 -14.77
CA PHE A 7 3.93 -7.16 -15.09
C PHE A 7 3.48 -5.80 -14.58
N LYS A 8 3.81 -5.48 -13.31
CA LYS A 8 3.49 -4.16 -12.74
C LYS A 8 4.20 -3.04 -13.49
N LEU A 9 5.47 -3.25 -13.84
CA LEU A 9 6.27 -2.29 -14.59
C LEU A 9 5.66 -2.04 -15.98
N ASN A 10 5.33 -3.09 -16.71
CA ASN A 10 4.67 -2.99 -18.02
C ASN A 10 3.30 -2.28 -17.90
N ALA A 11 2.50 -2.64 -16.90
CA ALA A 11 1.21 -2.02 -16.65
C ALA A 11 1.31 -0.50 -16.40
N VAL A 12 2.31 -0.08 -15.62
CA VAL A 12 2.57 1.34 -15.33
C VAL A 12 3.08 2.07 -16.56
N ASN A 13 3.99 1.47 -17.33
CA ASN A 13 4.51 2.06 -18.56
C ASN A 13 3.40 2.27 -19.60
N MET A 14 2.55 1.27 -19.81
CA MET A 14 1.38 1.38 -20.68
C MET A 14 0.41 2.46 -20.20
N TYR A 15 0.14 2.53 -18.90
CA TYR A 15 -0.71 3.59 -18.34
C TYR A 15 -0.13 5.00 -18.59
N ARG A 16 1.19 5.16 -18.46
CA ARG A 16 1.89 6.43 -18.74
C ARG A 16 1.87 6.80 -20.22
N SER A 17 1.84 5.84 -21.14
CA SER A 17 1.64 6.08 -22.58
C SER A 17 0.17 6.29 -22.97
N GLY A 18 -0.76 6.30 -22.01
CA GLY A 18 -2.18 6.47 -22.23
C GLY A 18 -2.93 5.19 -22.62
N GLN A 19 -2.26 4.04 -22.60
CA GLN A 19 -2.83 2.74 -22.93
C GLN A 19 -3.15 1.92 -21.66
N TRP A 20 -4.06 0.95 -21.79
CA TRP A 20 -4.39 0.03 -20.70
C TRP A 20 -4.06 -1.38 -21.09
N ILE A 21 -3.35 -2.10 -20.23
CA ILE A 21 -3.13 -3.54 -20.42
C ILE A 21 -4.45 -4.31 -20.28
N GLU A 22 -4.51 -5.45 -20.95
CA GLU A 22 -5.66 -6.34 -20.88
C GLU A 22 -5.93 -6.77 -19.43
N THR A 23 -7.20 -6.81 -19.08
CA THR A 23 -7.60 -7.19 -17.72
C THR A 23 -7.51 -8.70 -17.57
N PRO A 24 -6.73 -9.22 -16.59
CA PRO A 24 -6.64 -10.66 -16.38
C PRO A 24 -8.00 -11.28 -16.08
N VAL A 25 -8.21 -12.50 -16.59
CA VAL A 25 -9.43 -13.28 -16.37
C VAL A 25 -9.70 -13.46 -14.87
N GLY A 26 -10.94 -13.23 -14.46
CA GLY A 26 -11.37 -13.36 -13.06
C GLY A 26 -11.18 -12.11 -12.18
N ILE A 27 -10.75 -10.97 -12.76
CA ILE A 27 -10.64 -9.70 -12.03
C ILE A 27 -11.49 -8.63 -12.72
N GLY A 28 -12.28 -7.88 -11.96
CA GLY A 28 -13.05 -6.76 -12.50
C GLY A 28 -12.14 -5.64 -13.01
N GLN A 29 -12.34 -5.20 -14.26
CA GLN A 29 -11.55 -4.16 -14.93
C GLN A 29 -11.42 -2.88 -14.09
N LYS A 30 -12.51 -2.40 -13.47
CA LYS A 30 -12.49 -1.21 -12.61
C LYS A 30 -11.50 -1.32 -11.46
N ASN A 31 -11.48 -2.47 -10.78
CA ASN A 31 -10.58 -2.71 -9.67
C ASN A 31 -9.14 -2.89 -10.13
N PHE A 32 -8.95 -3.49 -11.31
CA PHE A 32 -7.63 -3.64 -11.91
C PHE A 32 -7.02 -2.30 -12.30
N ARG A 33 -7.77 -1.43 -13.01
CA ARG A 33 -7.32 -0.08 -13.36
C ARG A 33 -6.96 0.75 -12.12
N LYS A 34 -7.76 0.68 -11.05
CA LYS A 34 -7.43 1.33 -9.76
C LYS A 34 -6.08 0.88 -9.19
N ARG A 35 -5.72 -0.41 -9.33
CA ARG A 35 -4.40 -0.91 -8.89
C ARG A 35 -3.27 -0.34 -9.74
N ILE A 36 -3.45 -0.27 -11.05
CA ILE A 36 -2.45 0.30 -11.98
C ILE A 36 -2.18 1.78 -11.64
N VAL A 37 -3.24 2.57 -11.44
CA VAL A 37 -3.11 3.99 -11.03
C VAL A 37 -2.31 4.10 -9.73
N ARG A 38 -2.57 3.20 -8.77
CA ARG A 38 -1.83 3.19 -7.51
C ARG A 38 -0.36 2.83 -7.70
N TRP A 39 -0.05 1.82 -8.51
CA TRP A 39 1.34 1.49 -8.86
C TRP A 39 2.05 2.66 -9.54
N SER A 40 1.37 3.36 -10.45
CA SER A 40 1.94 4.55 -11.11
C SER A 40 2.30 5.64 -10.10
N LYS A 41 1.39 5.95 -9.17
CA LYS A 41 1.65 6.94 -8.10
C LYS A 41 2.77 6.52 -7.16
N THR A 42 2.82 5.24 -6.79
CA THR A 42 3.92 4.72 -5.96
C THR A 42 5.26 4.81 -6.68
N ALA A 43 5.30 4.49 -7.98
CA ALA A 43 6.51 4.60 -8.79
C ALA A 43 6.95 6.06 -9.03
N GLU A 44 6.02 7.00 -9.03
CA GLU A 44 6.30 8.44 -9.13
C GLU A 44 6.94 8.98 -7.84
N ILE A 45 6.47 8.54 -6.67
CA ILE A 45 6.95 9.04 -5.36
C ILE A 45 8.24 8.34 -4.93
N HIS A 46 8.34 7.02 -5.09
CA HIS A 46 9.44 6.20 -4.54
C HIS A 46 10.33 5.54 -5.60
N GLY A 47 10.00 5.71 -6.88
CA GLY A 47 10.66 5.00 -7.98
C GLY A 47 10.11 3.59 -8.22
N PHE A 48 10.48 3.01 -9.37
CA PHE A 48 9.97 1.72 -9.81
C PHE A 48 10.38 0.56 -8.90
N ASP A 49 11.51 0.65 -8.19
CA ASP A 49 11.97 -0.40 -7.27
C ASP A 49 10.95 -0.72 -6.17
N PHE A 50 10.11 0.25 -5.82
CA PHE A 50 9.02 0.07 -4.85
C PHE A 50 7.85 -0.78 -5.38
N LEU A 51 7.79 -1.04 -6.69
CA LEU A 51 6.84 -2.01 -7.27
C LEU A 51 7.26 -3.46 -7.04
N LYS A 52 8.56 -3.70 -6.78
CA LYS A 52 9.06 -5.03 -6.39
C LYS A 52 8.34 -5.42 -5.11
N HIS A 53 7.87 -6.66 -5.05
CA HIS A 53 7.31 -7.18 -3.81
C HIS A 53 8.44 -7.27 -2.79
N SER A 54 8.50 -6.32 -1.84
CA SER A 54 9.42 -6.42 -0.71
C SER A 54 8.95 -7.58 0.17
N LYS A 55 9.72 -8.67 0.18
CA LYS A 55 9.57 -9.76 1.17
C LYS A 55 9.90 -9.29 2.58
N SER A 56 10.49 -8.10 2.73
CA SER A 56 10.79 -7.54 4.03
C SER A 56 9.59 -6.76 4.53
N SER A 57 8.81 -7.37 5.42
CA SER A 57 7.98 -6.62 6.36
C SER A 57 8.94 -5.73 7.15
N LYS A 58 9.14 -4.48 6.72
CA LYS A 58 9.91 -3.50 7.49
C LYS A 58 9.28 -3.49 8.88
N ASN A 59 10.02 -3.96 9.89
CA ASN A 59 9.55 -3.99 11.26
C ASN A 59 9.42 -2.53 11.70
N ARG A 60 8.22 -1.98 11.55
CA ARG A 60 7.93 -0.62 12.01
C ARG A 60 7.82 -0.63 13.53
N THR A 61 8.44 0.34 14.19
CA THR A 61 8.29 0.53 15.64
C THR A 61 6.87 0.97 15.97
N VAL A 62 6.52 1.00 17.26
CA VAL A 62 5.18 1.42 17.70
C VAL A 62 4.98 2.91 17.40
N GLU A 63 6.03 3.69 17.57
CA GLU A 63 6.08 5.13 17.34
C GLU A 63 5.85 5.44 15.85
N GLU A 64 6.55 4.76 14.93
CA GLU A 64 6.33 4.94 13.49
C GLU A 64 4.89 4.58 13.08
N ARG A 65 4.29 3.55 13.69
CA ARG A 65 2.89 3.21 13.42
C ARG A 65 1.95 4.29 13.93
N TYR A 66 2.23 4.81 15.11
CA TYR A 66 1.45 5.86 15.74
C TYR A 66 1.49 7.15 14.91
N GLU A 67 2.65 7.58 14.42
CA GLU A 67 2.77 8.77 13.56
C GLU A 67 1.89 8.66 12.31
N LEU A 68 1.86 7.48 11.67
CA LEU A 68 1.04 7.23 10.49
C LEU A 68 -0.45 7.23 10.80
N VAL A 69 -0.83 6.68 11.96
CA VAL A 69 -2.22 6.75 12.44
C VAL A 69 -2.59 8.19 12.76
N ALA A 70 -1.74 8.95 13.45
CA ALA A 70 -1.96 10.35 13.80
C ALA A 70 -2.20 11.20 12.55
N ARG A 71 -1.42 11.03 11.47
CA ARG A 71 -1.65 11.69 10.18
C ARG A 71 -3.05 11.45 9.61
N VAL A 72 -3.56 10.22 9.71
CA VAL A 72 -4.93 9.90 9.29
C VAL A 72 -5.95 10.60 10.18
N PHE A 73 -5.71 10.67 11.49
CA PHE A 73 -6.58 11.41 12.42
C PHE A 73 -6.53 12.93 12.19
N SER A 74 -5.42 13.47 11.70
CA SER A 74 -5.30 14.86 11.26
C SER A 74 -6.06 15.18 9.97
N GLY A 75 -6.74 14.19 9.37
CA GLY A 75 -7.59 14.37 8.19
C GLY A 75 -6.93 13.94 6.87
N GLU A 76 -5.71 13.40 6.89
CA GLU A 76 -5.08 12.89 5.67
C GLU A 76 -5.79 11.60 5.18
N SER A 77 -5.89 11.45 3.85
CA SER A 77 -6.40 10.21 3.27
C SER A 77 -5.48 9.03 3.59
N GLN A 78 -6.04 7.95 4.14
CA GLN A 78 -5.32 6.69 4.38
C GLN A 78 -4.55 6.18 3.16
N SER A 79 -5.10 6.40 1.95
CA SER A 79 -4.41 6.02 0.70
C SER A 79 -3.17 6.86 0.45
N SER A 80 -3.22 8.16 0.71
CA SER A 80 -2.08 9.05 0.56
C SER A 80 -0.99 8.74 1.59
N VAL A 81 -1.36 8.64 2.87
CA VAL A 81 -0.43 8.31 3.97
C VAL A 81 0.26 6.97 3.73
N ALA A 82 -0.48 5.95 3.31
CA ALA A 82 0.09 4.64 3.02
C ALA A 82 1.05 4.68 1.84
N ILE A 83 0.72 5.39 0.76
CA ILE A 83 1.62 5.57 -0.39
C ILE A 83 2.89 6.33 0.04
N ASN A 84 2.76 7.43 0.77
CA ASN A 84 3.91 8.21 1.25
C ASN A 84 4.82 7.40 2.18
N ALA A 85 4.23 6.59 3.05
CA ALA A 85 4.97 5.72 3.95
C ALA A 85 5.46 4.43 3.28
N GLY A 86 5.08 4.17 2.03
CA GLY A 86 5.46 2.95 1.32
C GLY A 86 4.89 1.68 1.98
N ILE A 87 3.70 1.75 2.56
CA ILE A 87 3.01 0.62 3.18
C ILE A 87 1.71 0.30 2.45
N ASP A 88 1.20 -0.91 2.70
CA ASP A 88 -0.12 -1.28 2.20
C ASP A 88 -1.22 -0.47 2.93
N THR A 89 -2.27 -0.09 2.20
CA THR A 89 -3.41 0.65 2.81
C THR A 89 -4.21 -0.21 3.76
N GLY A 90 -4.34 -1.50 3.46
CA GLY A 90 -5.02 -2.44 4.34
C GLY A 90 -4.26 -2.60 5.66
N LEU A 91 -2.92 -2.59 5.61
CA LEU A 91 -2.08 -2.57 6.80
C LEU A 91 -2.31 -1.30 7.64
N LEU A 92 -2.28 -0.12 7.02
CA LEU A 92 -2.57 1.14 7.73
C LEU A 92 -3.99 1.16 8.30
N SER A 93 -4.98 0.68 7.54
CA SER A 93 -6.37 0.61 7.98
C SER A 93 -6.52 -0.29 9.21
N LYS A 94 -5.78 -1.41 9.25
CA LYS A 94 -5.75 -2.29 10.41
C LYS A 94 -5.16 -1.59 11.64
N TRP A 95 -4.07 -0.83 11.49
CA TRP A 95 -3.49 -0.07 12.60
C TRP A 95 -4.43 1.01 13.13
N VAL A 96 -5.09 1.77 12.25
CA VAL A 96 -6.09 2.77 12.66
C VAL A 96 -7.22 2.11 13.46
N GLN A 97 -7.73 0.96 13.01
CA GLN A 97 -8.80 0.26 13.72
C GLN A 97 -8.34 -0.28 15.08
N ILE A 98 -7.14 -0.83 15.16
CA ILE A 98 -6.57 -1.32 16.41
C ILE A 98 -6.36 -0.17 17.40
N TYR A 99 -5.86 0.97 16.92
CA TYR A 99 -5.71 2.17 17.74
C TYR A 99 -7.05 2.68 18.28
N LYS A 100 -8.12 2.66 17.48
CA LYS A 100 -9.47 3.04 17.94
C LYS A 100 -10.00 2.13 19.06
N ILE A 101 -9.64 0.85 19.06
CA ILE A 101 -10.15 -0.13 20.02
C ILE A 101 -9.27 -0.21 21.28
N LYS A 102 -7.94 -0.16 21.11
CA LYS A 102 -6.96 -0.49 22.14
C LYS A 102 -6.01 0.65 22.48
N GLY A 103 -6.15 1.81 21.84
CA GLY A 103 -5.24 2.95 21.99
C GLY A 103 -3.82 2.64 21.52
N TYR A 104 -2.84 3.39 22.05
CA TYR A 104 -1.43 3.27 21.72
C TYR A 104 -0.87 1.86 21.96
N GLU A 105 -1.25 1.22 23.08
CA GLU A 105 -0.82 -0.14 23.43
C GLU A 105 -1.20 -1.18 22.37
N GLY A 106 -2.32 -0.96 21.67
CA GLY A 106 -2.74 -1.80 20.55
C GLY A 106 -1.76 -1.82 19.38
N LEU A 107 -1.00 -0.73 19.17
CA LEU A 107 -0.04 -0.62 18.08
C LEU A 107 1.24 -1.42 18.33
N ASN A 108 1.46 -1.92 19.56
CA ASN A 108 2.49 -2.89 19.91
C ASN A 108 2.14 -4.31 19.41
N LEU A 109 1.99 -4.44 18.09
CA LEU A 109 1.76 -5.72 17.43
C LEU A 109 3.08 -6.49 17.45
N LYS A 110 3.30 -7.29 18.50
CA LYS A 110 4.31 -8.34 18.50
C LYS A 110 3.98 -9.30 17.36
N ARG A 111 4.99 -9.65 16.54
CA ARG A 111 4.84 -10.61 15.44
C ARG A 111 4.71 -12.03 16.01
N GLY A 112 3.56 -12.32 16.62
CA GLY A 112 3.26 -13.62 17.23
C GLY A 112 2.73 -14.60 16.20
N ARG A 113 3.55 -15.59 15.85
CA ARG A 113 3.06 -16.87 15.37
C ARG A 113 2.66 -17.64 16.64
N ARG A 114 1.39 -17.97 16.79
CA ARG A 114 0.96 -19.10 17.64
C ARG A 114 0.70 -20.26 16.70
#